data_AF-A0A5N8UP39-F1
#
_entry.id   AF-A0A5N8UP39-F1
#
_cell.length_a   1.000
_cell.length_b   1.000
_cell.length_c   1.000
_cell.angle_alpha   90.00
_cell.angle_beta   90.00
_cell.angle_gamma   90.00
#
_symmetry.space_group_name_H-M   'P 1'
#
loop_
_entity.id
_entity.type
_entity.pdbx_description
1 polymer ?
#
loop_
_entity_poly.entity_id
_entity_poly.type
_entity_poly.pdbx_seq_one_letter_code
_entity_poly.pdbx_strand_id
1 'polypeptide(L)'
;MNMKTSLDHLPELKIHELKCAVATIRQFVEPQMIILFGSYACGDWVEDLDKDTLQFRYQSDFDLLVVMETRQQASQVEQNDRLSQRLLAHAHGRPLA
;
A
#
# COMPACT_ATOMS: atom_id res chain seq x y z
N MET A 1 1.14 -24.61 6.73
CA MET A 1 1.66 -23.59 5.79
C MET A 1 2.16 -22.42 6.61
N ASN A 2 3.45 -22.10 6.51
CA ASN A 2 4.00 -20.94 7.21
C ASN A 2 3.70 -19.70 6.36
N MET A 3 2.91 -18.75 6.88
CA MET A 3 2.76 -17.46 6.23
C MET A 3 4.09 -16.72 6.29
N LYS A 4 4.64 -16.30 5.15
CA LYS A 4 5.82 -15.44 5.14
C LYS A 4 5.43 -14.07 5.68
N THR A 5 6.03 -13.68 6.80
CA THR A 5 5.83 -12.36 7.43
C THR A 5 6.98 -11.40 7.13
N SER A 6 8.03 -11.88 6.47
CA SER A 6 9.19 -11.06 6.07
C SER A 6 8.87 -10.29 4.78
N LEU A 7 9.33 -9.04 4.74
CA LEU A 7 9.28 -8.15 3.59
C LEU A 7 10.70 -7.91 3.02
N ASP A 8 11.67 -8.74 3.37
CA ASP A 8 13.10 -8.54 3.05
C ASP A 8 13.39 -8.63 1.54
N HIS A 9 12.43 -9.11 0.75
CA HIS A 9 12.48 -9.13 -0.71
C HIS A 9 12.15 -7.77 -1.36
N LEU A 10 11.67 -6.80 -0.58
CA LEU A 10 11.36 -5.46 -1.06
C LEU A 10 12.51 -4.48 -0.78
N PRO A 11 12.79 -3.53 -1.68
CA PRO A 11 13.72 -2.43 -1.41
C PRO A 11 13.29 -1.62 -0.18
N GLU A 12 14.26 -1.06 0.55
CA GLU A 12 14.02 -0.32 1.80
C GLU A 12 13.01 0.83 1.64
N LEU A 13 13.10 1.56 0.51
CA LEU A 13 12.16 2.62 0.17
C LEU A 13 10.71 2.11 0.08
N LYS A 14 10.50 0.96 -0.57
CA LYS A 14 9.18 0.33 -0.71
C LYS A 14 8.64 -0.18 0.62
N ILE A 15 9.52 -0.73 1.47
CA ILE A 15 9.14 -1.11 2.83
C ILE A 15 8.69 0.14 3.62
N HIS A 16 9.38 1.27 3.46
CA HIS A 16 9.01 2.52 4.12
C HIS A 16 7.66 3.06 3.63
N GLU A 17 7.44 3.13 2.31
CA GLU A 17 6.15 3.52 1.71
C GLU A 17 5.00 2.64 2.22
N LEU A 18 5.19 1.32 2.23
CA LEU A 18 4.21 0.37 2.73
C LEU A 18 3.91 0.57 4.22
N LYS A 19 4.93 0.80 5.05
CA LYS A 19 4.75 1.09 6.49
C LYS A 19 3.97 2.38 6.70
N CYS A 20 4.23 3.41 5.91
CA CYS A 20 3.49 4.67 5.96
C CYS A 20 2.01 4.46 5.58
N ALA A 21 1.72 3.69 4.52
CA ALA A 21 0.35 3.35 4.14
C ALA A 21 -0.38 2.58 5.25
N VAL A 22 0.26 1.58 5.85
CA VAL A 22 -0.28 0.81 6.99
C VAL A 22 -0.54 1.70 8.20
N ALA A 23 0.39 2.61 8.52
CA ALA A 23 0.21 3.55 9.63
C ALA A 23 -0.97 4.49 9.36
N THR A 24 -1.10 5.00 8.13
CA THR A 24 -2.24 5.82 7.72
C THR A 24 -3.56 5.07 7.87
N ILE A 25 -3.67 3.82 7.40
CA ILE A 25 -4.88 3.00 7.60
C ILE A 25 -5.23 2.92 9.09
N ARG A 26 -4.25 2.59 9.94
CA ARG A 26 -4.44 2.46 11.40
C ARG A 26 -4.79 3.76 12.12
N GLN A 27 -4.57 4.93 11.51
CA GLN A 27 -5.01 6.21 12.08
C GLN A 27 -6.51 6.43 11.93
N PHE A 28 -7.12 5.87 10.88
CA PHE A 28 -8.54 6.10 10.56
C PHE A 28 -9.43 4.95 11.03
N VAL A 29 -8.89 3.73 11.06
CA VAL A 29 -9.66 2.51 11.34
C VAL A 29 -8.85 1.55 12.20
N GLU A 30 -9.54 0.63 12.87
CA GLU A 30 -8.93 -0.42 13.67
C GLU A 30 -9.13 -1.79 12.99
N PRO A 31 -8.21 -2.21 12.10
CA PRO A 31 -8.37 -3.45 11.36
C PRO A 31 -7.94 -4.65 12.19
N GLN A 32 -8.62 -5.79 11.99
CA GLN A 32 -8.19 -7.07 12.53
C GLN A 32 -6.93 -7.58 11.83
N MET A 33 -6.82 -7.33 10.53
CA MET A 33 -5.67 -7.73 9.73
C MET A 33 -5.48 -6.77 8.55
N ILE A 34 -4.23 -6.57 8.15
CA ILE A 34 -3.87 -5.93 6.88
C ILE A 34 -2.98 -6.91 6.13
N ILE A 35 -3.34 -7.22 4.89
CA ILE A 35 -2.67 -8.21 4.06
C ILE A 35 -2.15 -7.50 2.81
N LEU A 36 -0.85 -7.59 2.56
CA LEU A 36 -0.26 -7.24 1.27
C LEU A 36 -0.50 -8.40 0.30
N PHE A 37 -1.10 -8.12 -0.85
CA PHE A 37 -1.27 -9.08 -1.94
C PHE A 37 -0.72 -8.50 -3.25
N GLY A 38 -0.93 -9.21 -4.36
CA GLY A 38 -0.47 -8.75 -5.67
C GLY A 38 1.03 -8.90 -5.89
N SER A 39 1.55 -8.10 -6.82
CA SER A 39 2.92 -8.25 -7.36
C SER A 39 4.00 -8.03 -6.30
N TYR A 40 3.83 -7.08 -5.38
CA TYR A 40 4.76 -6.84 -4.28
C TYR A 40 4.78 -7.98 -3.24
N ALA A 41 3.68 -8.72 -3.07
CA ALA A 41 3.67 -9.88 -2.18
C ALA A 41 4.44 -11.07 -2.78
N CYS A 42 4.36 -11.25 -4.10
CA CYS A 42 4.99 -12.37 -4.81
C CYS A 42 6.43 -12.07 -5.27
N GLY A 43 6.83 -10.80 -5.35
CA GLY A 43 8.13 -10.36 -5.88
C GLY A 43 8.15 -10.11 -7.39
N ASP A 44 6.99 -10.14 -8.06
CA ASP A 44 6.83 -9.93 -9.51
C ASP A 44 6.46 -8.46 -9.85
N TRP A 45 6.78 -7.51 -8.97
CA TRP A 45 6.49 -6.09 -9.18
C TRP A 45 7.43 -5.49 -10.25
N VAL A 46 6.95 -4.48 -10.96
CA VAL A 46 7.68 -3.86 -12.07
C VAL A 46 7.77 -2.36 -11.87
N GLU A 47 8.98 -1.83 -12.07
CA GLU A 47 9.26 -0.41 -12.24
C GLU A 47 10.03 -0.22 -13.55
N ASP A 48 9.32 0.12 -14.63
CA ASP A 48 9.91 0.39 -15.93
C ASP A 48 10.12 1.90 -16.11
N LEU A 49 11.37 2.31 -16.21
CA LEU A 49 11.78 3.68 -16.48
C LEU A 49 11.98 3.88 -17.99
N ASP A 50 11.47 5.00 -18.48
CA ASP A 50 11.84 5.51 -19.77
C ASP A 50 13.32 5.93 -19.76
N LYS A 51 14.09 5.37 -20.69
CA LYS A 51 15.54 5.60 -20.74
C LYS A 51 15.89 7.00 -21.23
N ASP A 52 15.00 7.63 -22.00
CA ASP A 52 15.24 8.92 -22.61
C ASP A 52 14.72 10.06 -21.73
N THR A 53 13.59 9.86 -21.04
CA THR A 53 12.98 10.89 -20.18
C THR A 53 13.28 10.70 -18.69
N LEU A 54 13.79 9.54 -18.28
CA LEU A 54 13.97 9.11 -16.87
C LEU A 54 12.67 9.15 -16.06
N GLN A 55 11.50 9.08 -16.72
CA GLN A 55 10.19 9.00 -16.08
C GLN A 55 9.71 7.55 -16.05
N PHE A 56 8.95 7.17 -15.03
CA PHE A 56 8.33 5.84 -14.99
C PHE A 56 7.29 5.71 -16.10
N ARG A 57 7.48 4.72 -16.99
CA ARG A 57 6.44 4.27 -17.93
C ARG A 57 5.41 3.41 -17.23
N TYR A 58 5.88 2.58 -16.29
CA TYR A 58 5.03 1.73 -15.47
C TYR A 58 5.65 1.55 -14.10
N GLN A 59 4.84 1.71 -13.06
CA GLN A 59 5.20 1.42 -11.68
C GLN A 59 4.04 0.64 -11.06
N SER A 60 4.31 -0.54 -10.52
CA SER A 60 3.31 -1.29 -9.78
C SER A 60 2.87 -0.52 -8.52
N ASP A 61 1.56 -0.55 -8.25
CA ASP A 61 0.96 -0.07 -7.01
C ASP A 61 1.01 -1.14 -5.90
N PHE A 62 0.76 -0.74 -4.65
CA PHE A 62 0.58 -1.67 -3.54
C PHE A 62 -0.88 -2.11 -3.41
N ASP A 63 -1.11 -3.42 -3.45
CA ASP A 63 -2.42 -4.01 -3.21
C ASP A 63 -2.58 -4.41 -1.73
N LEU A 64 -3.42 -3.67 -0.99
CA LEU A 64 -3.68 -3.90 0.43
C LEU A 64 -5.13 -4.34 0.68
N LEU A 65 -5.31 -5.48 1.34
CA LEU A 65 -6.60 -5.93 1.85
C LEU A 65 -6.70 -5.64 3.34
N VAL A 66 -7.70 -4.86 3.73
CA VAL A 66 -7.98 -4.50 5.11
C VAL A 66 -9.17 -5.32 5.62
N VAL A 67 -8.94 -6.15 6.63
CA VAL A 67 -9.97 -7.01 7.24
C VAL A 67 -10.53 -6.31 8.48
N MET A 68 -11.84 -6.08 8.46
CA MET A 68 -12.60 -5.48 9.56
C MET A 68 -13.46 -6.54 10.25
N GLU A 69 -13.81 -6.31 11.52
CA GLU A 69 -14.65 -7.22 12.29
C GLU A 69 -16.07 -7.32 11.73
N THR A 70 -16.62 -6.22 11.21
CA THR A 70 -17.98 -6.17 10.68
C THR A 70 -18.05 -5.59 9.27
N ARG A 71 -19.07 -6.01 8.52
CA ARG A 71 -19.39 -5.46 7.19
C ARG A 71 -19.67 -3.96 7.23
N GLN A 72 -20.29 -3.47 8.31
CA GLN A 72 -20.59 -2.05 8.46
C GLN A 72 -19.31 -1.22 8.61
N GLN A 73 -18.33 -1.68 9.41
CA GLN A 73 -17.03 -1.03 9.49
C GLN A 73 -16.32 -1.05 8.13
N ALA A 74 -16.29 -2.21 7.45
CA ALA A 74 -15.69 -2.31 6.11
C ALA A 74 -16.29 -1.29 5.12
N SER A 75 -17.62 -1.16 5.10
CA SER A 75 -18.29 -0.19 4.23
C SER A 75 -17.99 1.27 4.60
N GLN A 76 -17.81 1.58 5.88
CA GLN A 76 -17.35 2.91 6.32
C GLN A 76 -15.93 3.21 5.86
N VAL A 77 -15.04 2.20 5.86
CA VAL A 77 -13.67 2.34 5.34
C VAL A 77 -13.70 2.67 3.85
N GLU A 78 -14.48 1.91 3.07
CA GLU A 78 -14.62 2.10 1.62
C GLU A 78 -15.14 3.51 1.26
N GLN A 79 -16.02 4.08 2.09
CA GLN A 79 -16.61 5.40 1.88
C GLN A 79 -15.79 6.54 2.48
N ASN A 80 -14.63 6.26 3.07
CA ASN A 80 -13.82 7.28 3.76
C ASN A 80 -12.92 8.04 2.78
N ASP A 81 -13.45 9.11 2.19
CA ASP A 81 -12.72 9.96 1.24
C ASP A 81 -11.40 10.52 1.82
N ARG A 82 -11.34 10.81 3.12
CA ARG A 82 -10.13 11.34 3.76
C ARG A 82 -9.02 10.30 3.82
N LEU A 83 -9.37 9.05 4.13
CA LEU A 83 -8.43 7.93 4.09
C LEU A 83 -7.93 7.72 2.67
N SER A 84 -8.84 7.66 1.69
CA SER A 84 -8.50 7.51 0.26
C SER A 84 -7.55 8.61 -0.22
N GLN A 85 -7.83 9.88 0.11
CA GLN A 85 -6.95 11.00 -0.25
C GLN A 85 -5.56 10.90 0.39
N ARG A 86 -5.48 10.48 1.66
CA ARG A 86 -4.17 10.30 2.32
C ARG A 86 -3.37 9.15 1.73
N LEU A 87 -4.01 8.04 1.38
CA LEU A 87 -3.34 6.92 0.71
C LEU A 87 -2.82 7.32 -0.67
N LEU A 88 -3.61 8.07 -1.44
CA LEU A 88 -3.18 8.60 -2.75
C LEU A 88 -2.01 9.58 -2.62
N ALA A 89 -1.93 10.37 -1.55
CA ALA A 89 -0.80 11.26 -1.33
C ALA A 89 0.53 10.49 -1.12
N HIS A 90 0.48 9.33 -0.45
CA HIS A 90 1.64 8.47 -0.27
C HIS A 90 2.06 7.75 -1.55
N ALA A 91 1.10 7.32 -2.40
CA ALA A 91 1.40 6.60 -3.64
C ALA A 91 2.13 7.48 -4.68
N HIS A 92 1.91 8.80 -4.69
CA HIS A 92 2.48 9.70 -5.69
C HIS A 92 3.83 10.32 -5.30
N GLY A 93 4.49 9.85 -4.24
CA GLY A 93 5.76 10.41 -3.79
C GLY A 93 5.71 11.90 -3.45
N ARG A 94 4.51 12.46 -3.22
CA ARG A 94 4.36 13.86 -2.83
C ARG A 94 4.59 13.97 -1.33
N PRO A 95 5.63 14.70 -0.87
CA PRO A 95 5.73 15.02 0.53
C PRO A 95 4.51 15.86 0.91
N LEU A 96 3.75 15.39 1.90
CA LEU A 96 2.74 16.20 2.56
C LEU A 96 3.48 17.28 3.35
N ALA A 97 3.41 18.52 2.87
CA ALA A 97 3.90 19.72 3.56
C ALA A 97 3.01 20.08 4.75
#